data_AF-A0A0P7JXS4-F1
#
_entry.id   AF-A0A0P7JXS4-F1
#
_cell.length_a   1.000
_cell.length_b   1.000
_cell.length_c   1.000
_cell.angle_alpha   90.00
_cell.angle_beta   90.00
_cell.angle_gamma   90.00
#
_symmetry.space_group_name_H-M   'P 1'
#
loop_
_entity.id
_entity.type
_entity.pdbx_description
1 polymer ?
#
loop_
_entity_poly.entity_id
_entity_poly.type
_entity_poly.pdbx_seq_one_letter_code
_entity_poly.pdbx_strand_id
1 'polypeptide(L)'
;MDIILDYNWELFISIEVLSLGSLILFGIFRYFFKKTRYSLMFIFLFLFLLIIEGLLGLYVYRQTGEISTFQIVIIIFIIYAFTFGILDFIKLDRWMRKKIGKLRGVELLTDKDYEIIEKNNNPKYIAKKYRVSSYIHLVLFITVQAILWVIGTESLAEIKMYLSDFSWLGNENAKGSPYPNDAAFAIGVIWGIVFIADFIYSWSYTLFPKK
;
A
#
# COMPACT_ATOMS: atom_id res chain seq x y z
N MET A 1 7.94 32.34 -7.66
CA MET A 1 7.68 30.93 -7.99
C MET A 1 8.32 30.10 -6.91
N ASP A 2 7.53 29.31 -6.19
CA ASP A 2 8.06 28.43 -5.17
C ASP A 2 8.29 27.05 -5.81
N ILE A 3 9.55 26.78 -6.15
CA ILE A 3 9.99 25.57 -6.84
C ILE A 3 9.51 24.31 -6.10
N ILE A 4 9.39 24.37 -4.78
CA ILE A 4 8.94 23.22 -3.98
C ILE A 4 7.44 22.93 -4.22
N LEU A 5 6.63 23.98 -4.40
CA LEU A 5 5.19 23.81 -4.68
C LEU A 5 4.96 23.38 -6.13
N ASP A 6 5.71 23.96 -7.07
CA ASP A 6 5.55 23.68 -8.50
C ASP A 6 5.96 22.24 -8.86
N TYR A 7 6.95 21.69 -8.15
CA TYR A 7 7.51 20.36 -8.41
C TYR A 7 7.31 19.37 -7.26
N ASN A 8 6.24 19.56 -6.47
CA ASN A 8 5.99 18.73 -5.27
C ASN A 8 5.86 17.23 -5.60
N TRP A 9 5.22 16.88 -6.71
CA TRP A 9 5.07 15.50 -7.18
C TRP A 9 6.40 14.89 -7.62
N GLU A 10 7.20 15.63 -8.39
CA GLU A 10 8.51 15.19 -8.87
C GLU A 10 9.48 14.99 -7.71
N LEU A 11 9.45 15.88 -6.72
CA LEU A 11 10.23 15.76 -5.49
C LEU A 11 9.82 14.51 -4.71
N PHE A 12 8.52 14.30 -4.51
CA PHE A 12 7.99 13.11 -3.85
C PHE A 12 8.45 11.82 -4.55
N ILE A 13 8.27 11.71 -5.88
CA ILE A 13 8.70 10.54 -6.67
C ILE A 13 10.22 10.33 -6.57
N SER A 14 10.98 11.42 -6.63
CA SER A 14 12.45 11.34 -6.53
C SER A 14 12.89 10.82 -5.17
N ILE A 15 12.28 11.30 -4.09
CA ILE A 15 12.51 10.81 -2.73
C ILE A 15 12.19 9.32 -2.63
N GLU A 16 11.05 8.89 -3.17
CA GLU A 16 10.64 7.48 -3.17
C GLU A 16 11.64 6.56 -3.89
N VAL A 17 12.09 6.96 -5.08
CA VAL A 17 13.09 6.20 -5.85
C VAL A 17 14.41 6.10 -5.08
N LEU A 18 14.84 7.19 -4.44
CA LEU A 18 16.05 7.20 -3.61
C LEU A 18 15.89 6.36 -2.34
N SER A 19 14.71 6.38 -1.72
CA SER A 19 14.36 5.55 -0.56
C SER A 19 14.46 4.07 -0.91
N LEU A 20 13.83 3.66 -2.02
CA LEU A 20 13.90 2.28 -2.51
C LEU A 20 15.34 1.87 -2.85
N GLY A 21 16.08 2.75 -3.53
CA GLY A 21 17.50 2.54 -3.84
C GLY A 21 18.33 2.33 -2.57
N SER A 22 18.06 3.08 -1.51
CA SER A 22 18.72 2.95 -0.21
C SER A 22 18.46 1.58 0.41
N LEU A 23 17.23 1.06 0.37
CA LEU A 23 16.91 -0.27 0.89
C LEU A 23 17.63 -1.40 0.12
N ILE A 24 17.76 -1.26 -1.21
CA ILE A 24 18.50 -2.22 -2.03
C ILE A 24 20.00 -2.16 -1.70
N LEU A 25 20.57 -0.95 -1.62
CA LEU A 25 21.98 -0.74 -1.26
C LEU A 25 22.29 -1.27 0.14
N PHE A 26 21.39 -1.08 1.11
CA PHE A 26 21.50 -1.70 2.42
C PHE A 26 21.72 -3.21 2.30
N GLY A 27 20.87 -3.92 1.56
CA GLY A 27 20.99 -5.37 1.42
C GLY A 27 22.24 -5.80 0.65
N ILE A 28 22.62 -5.07 -0.40
CA ILE A 28 23.86 -5.33 -1.14
C ILE A 28 25.08 -5.19 -0.22
N PHE A 29 25.21 -4.09 0.52
CA PHE A 29 26.35 -3.89 1.42
C PHE A 29 26.36 -4.88 2.58
N ARG A 30 25.19 -5.22 3.11
CA ARG A 30 25.06 -6.19 4.19
C ARG A 30 25.44 -7.60 3.74
N TYR A 31 24.87 -8.08 2.64
CA TYR A 31 24.94 -9.49 2.25
C TYR A 31 25.99 -9.79 1.20
N PHE A 32 26.24 -8.89 0.25
CA PHE A 32 27.26 -9.11 -0.78
C PHE A 32 28.64 -8.74 -0.23
N PHE A 33 28.79 -7.49 0.24
CA PHE A 33 30.09 -6.98 0.72
C PHE A 33 30.42 -7.36 2.17
N LYS A 34 29.47 -7.90 2.95
CA LYS A 34 29.63 -8.20 4.40
C LYS A 34 30.06 -6.98 5.22
N LYS A 35 29.59 -5.79 4.83
CA LYS A 35 29.97 -4.49 5.41
C LYS A 35 28.82 -3.91 6.24
N THR A 36 28.53 -4.53 7.39
CA THR A 36 27.37 -4.18 8.24
C THR A 36 27.34 -2.70 8.63
N ARG A 37 28.47 -2.10 8.99
CA ARG A 37 28.53 -0.67 9.37
C ARG A 37 28.09 0.26 8.24
N TYR A 38 28.54 0.00 7.01
CA TYR A 38 28.14 0.79 5.84
C TYR A 38 26.70 0.53 5.44
N SER A 39 26.19 -0.70 5.63
CA SER A 39 24.78 -0.98 5.40
C SER A 39 23.86 -0.11 6.27
N LEU A 40 24.22 0.11 7.54
CA LEU A 40 23.41 0.94 8.45
C LEU A 40 23.23 2.38 7.94
N MET A 41 24.22 2.94 7.23
CA MET A 41 24.10 4.27 6.63
C MET A 41 22.93 4.36 5.65
N PHE A 42 22.67 3.30 4.88
CA PHE A 42 21.55 3.27 3.94
C PHE A 42 20.19 3.13 4.62
N ILE A 43 20.12 2.48 5.78
CA ILE A 43 18.89 2.47 6.59
C ILE A 43 18.62 3.85 7.17
N PHE A 44 19.65 4.53 7.68
CA PHE A 44 19.49 5.91 8.16
C PHE A 44 19.12 6.86 7.02
N LEU A 45 19.69 6.67 5.82
CA LEU A 45 19.32 7.45 4.64
C LEU A 45 17.86 7.23 4.25
N PHE A 46 17.38 5.98 4.24
CA PHE A 46 15.97 5.66 4.01
C PHE A 46 15.05 6.36 5.03
N LEU A 47 15.37 6.26 6.33
CA LEU A 47 14.57 6.92 7.37
C LEU A 47 14.60 8.45 7.25
N PHE A 48 15.74 9.02 6.87
CA PHE A 48 15.88 10.45 6.65
C PHE A 48 15.04 10.92 5.45
N LEU A 49 15.04 10.17 4.35
CA LEU A 49 14.22 10.45 3.18
C LEU A 49 12.71 10.37 3.50
N LEU A 50 12.28 9.37 4.28
CA LEU A 50 10.90 9.27 4.77
C LEU A 50 10.48 10.49 5.61
N ILE A 51 11.39 11.02 6.44
CA ILE A 51 11.12 12.25 7.20
C ILE A 51 11.00 13.45 6.25
N ILE A 52 11.88 13.57 5.25
CA ILE A 52 11.80 14.66 4.26
C ILE A 52 10.46 14.61 3.52
N GLU A 53 9.98 13.43 3.14
CA GLU A 53 8.70 13.25 2.48
C GLU A 53 7.53 13.78 3.32
N GLY A 54 7.50 13.46 4.62
CA GLY A 54 6.50 14.02 5.54
C GLY A 54 6.62 15.54 5.70
N LEU A 55 7.84 16.07 5.73
CA LEU A 55 8.09 17.52 5.77
C LEU A 55 7.64 18.21 4.48
N LEU A 56 7.80 17.57 3.32
CA LEU A 56 7.31 18.07 2.04
C LEU A 56 5.79 18.19 2.04
N GLY A 57 5.08 17.16 2.51
CA GLY A 57 3.62 17.21 2.66
C GLY A 57 3.14 18.32 3.61
N LEU A 58 3.83 18.49 4.74
CA LEU A 58 3.55 19.56 5.70
C LEU A 58 3.82 20.94 5.10
N TYR A 59 4.89 21.09 4.32
CA TYR A 59 5.24 22.34 3.65
C TYR A 59 4.15 22.76 2.66
N VAL A 60 3.73 21.84 1.78
CA VAL A 60 2.66 22.13 0.81
C VAL A 60 1.38 22.52 1.56
N TYR A 61 1.01 21.81 2.63
CA TYR A 61 -0.19 22.16 3.41
C TYR A 61 -0.11 23.55 4.03
N ARG A 62 1.06 23.95 4.56
CA ARG A 62 1.24 25.29 5.14
C ARG A 62 1.08 26.40 4.11
N GLN A 63 1.45 26.16 2.85
CA GLN A 63 1.35 27.14 1.78
C GLN A 63 -0.05 27.19 1.16
N THR A 64 -0.72 26.04 1.01
CA THR A 64 -2.05 25.98 0.39
C THR A 64 -3.19 26.22 1.37
N GLY A 65 -3.01 25.88 2.65
CA GLY A 65 -4.08 25.90 3.66
C GLY A 65 -5.13 24.80 3.48
N GLU A 66 -5.02 23.98 2.44
CA GLU A 66 -5.99 22.94 2.07
C GLU A 66 -5.34 21.57 2.01
N ILE A 67 -6.09 20.54 2.41
CA ILE A 67 -5.71 19.14 2.21
C ILE A 67 -5.99 18.79 0.75
N SER A 68 -4.96 18.83 -0.09
CA SER A 68 -5.06 18.40 -1.49
C SER A 68 -4.80 16.91 -1.63
N THR A 69 -5.04 16.38 -2.83
CA THR A 69 -4.71 15.00 -3.19
C THR A 69 -3.25 14.64 -2.87
N PHE A 70 -2.32 15.58 -3.00
CA PHE A 70 -0.91 15.38 -2.68
C PHE A 70 -0.69 15.01 -1.21
N GLN A 71 -1.32 15.73 -0.27
CA GLN A 71 -1.24 15.44 1.15
C GLN A 71 -1.89 14.10 1.49
N ILE A 72 -3.02 13.76 0.86
CA ILE A 72 -3.69 12.48 1.05
C ILE A 72 -2.75 11.33 0.65
N VAL A 73 -2.07 11.45 -0.50
CA VAL A 73 -1.10 10.46 -0.97
C VAL A 73 0.07 10.32 0.03
N ILE A 74 0.68 11.43 0.47
CA ILE A 74 1.77 11.37 1.46
C ILE A 74 1.31 10.70 2.75
N ILE A 75 0.12 11.04 3.27
CA ILE A 75 -0.41 10.42 4.48
C ILE A 75 -0.56 8.91 4.31
N ILE A 76 -1.07 8.45 3.15
CA ILE A 76 -1.18 7.02 2.85
C ILE A 76 0.20 6.35 2.82
N PHE A 77 1.21 6.96 2.20
CA PHE A 77 2.58 6.44 2.15
C PHE A 77 3.22 6.35 3.54
N ILE A 78 3.05 7.39 4.36
CA ILE A 78 3.54 7.41 5.75
C ILE A 78 2.85 6.30 6.58
N ILE A 79 1.52 6.21 6.52
CA ILE A 79 0.77 5.15 7.21
C ILE A 79 1.25 3.78 6.74
N TYR A 80 1.41 3.60 5.44
CA TYR A 80 1.92 2.36 4.86
C TYR A 80 3.32 2.03 5.41
N ALA A 81 4.25 2.99 5.44
CA ALA A 81 5.62 2.79 5.93
C ALA A 81 5.63 2.30 7.39
N PHE A 82 4.77 2.86 8.25
CA PHE A 82 4.67 2.45 9.66
C PHE A 82 3.87 1.16 9.91
N THR A 83 3.03 0.74 8.96
CA THR A 83 2.17 -0.44 9.10
C THR A 83 2.71 -1.62 8.31
N PHE A 84 2.49 -1.63 7.00
CA PHE A 84 2.85 -2.72 6.10
C PHE A 84 4.32 -2.68 5.67
N GLY A 85 4.94 -1.50 5.69
CA GLY A 85 6.34 -1.29 5.29
C GLY A 85 7.32 -2.17 6.06
N ILE A 86 7.09 -2.42 7.35
CA ILE A 86 7.94 -3.31 8.16
C ILE A 86 7.86 -4.75 7.65
N LEU A 87 6.66 -5.25 7.36
CA LEU A 87 6.47 -6.61 6.86
C LEU A 87 7.08 -6.78 5.47
N ASP A 88 6.96 -5.77 4.62
CA ASP A 88 7.53 -5.79 3.28
C ASP A 88 9.04 -5.65 3.30
N PHE A 89 9.61 -4.88 4.23
CA PHE A 89 11.05 -4.85 4.48
C PHE A 89 11.57 -6.24 4.88
N ILE A 90 10.87 -6.98 5.76
CA ILE A 90 11.26 -8.36 6.13
C ILE A 90 11.24 -9.29 4.92
N LYS A 91 10.23 -9.16 4.03
CA LYS A 91 10.16 -9.95 2.79
C LYS A 91 11.30 -9.60 1.83
N LEU A 92 11.58 -8.31 1.64
CA LEU A 92 12.67 -7.80 0.81
C LEU A 92 14.01 -8.33 1.35
N ASP A 93 14.23 -8.23 2.65
CA ASP A 93 15.43 -8.71 3.34
C ASP A 93 15.66 -10.21 3.12
N ARG A 94 14.62 -11.04 3.25
CA ARG A 94 14.69 -12.48 2.93
C ARG A 94 14.97 -12.73 1.45
N TRP A 95 14.31 -12.00 0.56
CA TRP A 95 14.53 -12.12 -0.88
C TRP A 95 15.99 -11.78 -1.25
N MET A 96 16.56 -10.74 -0.65
CA MET A 96 17.96 -10.36 -0.85
C MET A 96 18.92 -11.43 -0.32
N ARG A 97 18.68 -11.99 0.88
CA ARG A 97 19.47 -13.12 1.41
C ARG A 97 19.44 -14.31 0.47
N LYS A 98 18.27 -14.69 -0.04
CA LYS A 98 18.12 -15.79 -1.00
C LYS A 98 18.89 -15.51 -2.31
N LYS A 99 18.71 -14.32 -2.89
CA LYS A 99 19.30 -13.97 -4.19
C LYS A 99 20.82 -13.85 -4.11
N ILE A 100 21.33 -13.15 -3.09
CA ILE A 100 22.76 -12.92 -2.88
C ILE A 100 23.45 -14.20 -2.39
N GLY A 101 22.80 -14.98 -1.52
CA GLY A 101 23.32 -16.28 -1.07
C GLY A 101 23.55 -17.22 -2.24
N LYS A 102 22.55 -17.36 -3.13
CA LYS A 102 22.70 -18.14 -4.38
C LYS A 102 23.81 -17.59 -5.28
N LEU A 103 23.90 -16.26 -5.45
CA LEU A 103 24.94 -15.64 -6.27
C LEU A 103 26.36 -15.92 -5.74
N ARG A 104 26.50 -16.01 -4.43
CA ARG A 104 27.79 -16.20 -3.75
C ARG A 104 28.12 -17.66 -3.41
N GLY A 105 27.18 -18.58 -3.60
CA GLY A 105 27.32 -19.96 -3.16
C GLY A 105 27.42 -20.11 -1.64
N VAL A 106 26.80 -19.20 -0.86
CA VAL A 106 26.79 -19.27 0.61
C VAL A 106 25.35 -19.33 1.12
N GLU A 107 25.15 -20.07 2.21
CA GLU A 107 23.85 -20.10 2.88
C GLU A 107 23.68 -18.82 3.72
N LEU A 108 22.61 -18.08 3.44
CA LEU A 108 22.22 -16.87 4.18
C LEU A 108 20.83 -16.98 4.79
N LEU A 109 20.01 -17.94 4.33
CA LEU A 109 18.69 -18.16 4.87
C LEU A 109 18.78 -18.92 6.19
N THR A 110 17.89 -18.58 7.10
CA THR A 110 17.72 -19.31 8.37
C THR A 110 16.70 -20.44 8.21
N ASP A 111 16.68 -21.41 9.13
CA ASP A 111 15.67 -22.48 9.13
C ASP A 111 14.24 -21.91 9.13
N LYS A 112 14.00 -20.84 9.90
CA LYS A 112 12.73 -20.10 9.89
C LYS A 112 12.38 -19.52 8.53
N ASP A 113 13.37 -19.05 7.76
CA ASP A 113 13.13 -18.54 6.40
C ASP A 113 12.69 -19.69 5.48
N TYR A 114 13.29 -20.87 5.61
CA TYR A 114 12.90 -22.07 4.87
C TYR A 114 11.49 -22.55 5.22
N GLU A 115 11.13 -22.61 6.50
CA GLU A 115 9.76 -22.94 6.93
C GLU A 115 8.72 -21.99 6.32
N ILE A 116 9.03 -20.70 6.25
CA ILE A 116 8.10 -19.71 5.67
C ILE A 116 8.00 -19.88 4.15
N ILE A 117 9.11 -20.20 3.47
CA ILE A 117 9.10 -20.50 2.03
C ILE A 117 8.27 -21.75 1.77
N GLU A 118 8.45 -22.82 2.56
CA GLU A 118 7.70 -24.06 2.42
C GLU A 118 6.20 -23.85 2.66
N LYS A 119 5.82 -23.14 3.72
CA LYS A 119 4.43 -22.74 3.98
C LYS A 119 3.86 -21.98 2.78
N ASN A 120 4.59 -21.01 2.24
CA ASN A 120 4.16 -20.23 1.08
C ASN A 120 4.19 -21.00 -0.25
N ASN A 121 4.73 -22.23 -0.28
CA ASN A 121 4.62 -23.13 -1.44
C ASN A 121 3.44 -24.11 -1.28
N ASN A 122 2.89 -24.28 -0.07
CA ASN A 122 1.76 -25.16 0.18
C ASN A 122 0.45 -24.52 -0.32
N PRO A 123 -0.23 -25.09 -1.33
CA PRO A 123 -1.45 -24.51 -1.91
C PRO A 123 -2.58 -24.34 -0.89
N LYS A 124 -2.73 -25.27 0.07
CA LYS A 124 -3.77 -25.21 1.11
C LYS A 124 -3.51 -24.03 2.06
N TYR A 125 -2.26 -23.81 2.42
CA TYR A 125 -1.87 -22.68 3.27
C TYR A 125 -2.11 -21.35 2.56
N ILE A 126 -1.68 -21.23 1.30
CA ILE A 126 -1.89 -20.03 0.48
C ILE A 126 -3.38 -19.72 0.35
N ALA A 127 -4.21 -20.71 0.02
CA ALA A 127 -5.65 -20.53 -0.10
C ALA A 127 -6.27 -20.05 1.22
N LYS A 128 -5.89 -20.63 2.37
CA LYS A 128 -6.36 -20.19 3.69
C LYS A 128 -5.96 -18.75 3.97
N LYS A 129 -4.70 -18.40 3.69
CA LYS A 129 -4.16 -17.07 3.91
C LYS A 129 -4.91 -16.01 3.10
N TYR A 130 -5.11 -16.24 1.80
CA TYR A 130 -5.83 -15.29 0.95
C TYR A 130 -7.32 -15.18 1.29
N ARG A 131 -7.98 -16.27 1.73
CA ARG A 131 -9.35 -16.15 2.27
C ARG A 131 -9.41 -15.22 3.47
N VAL A 132 -8.54 -15.41 4.46
CA VAL A 132 -8.49 -14.54 5.64
C VAL A 132 -8.23 -13.09 5.24
N SER A 133 -7.26 -12.86 4.35
CA SER A 133 -6.98 -11.52 3.81
C SER A 133 -8.19 -10.90 3.12
N SER A 134 -8.90 -11.67 2.28
CA SER A 134 -10.09 -11.21 1.57
C SER A 134 -11.23 -10.85 2.53
N TYR A 135 -11.38 -11.57 3.65
CA TYR A 135 -12.36 -11.22 4.67
C TYR A 135 -12.00 -9.94 5.40
N ILE A 136 -10.70 -9.72 5.70
CA ILE A 136 -10.24 -8.46 6.29
C ILE A 136 -10.52 -7.30 5.33
N HIS A 137 -10.15 -7.44 4.05
CA HIS A 137 -10.43 -6.41 3.03
C HIS A 137 -11.93 -6.17 2.85
N LEU A 138 -12.76 -7.21 2.87
CA LEU A 138 -14.22 -7.10 2.78
C LEU A 138 -14.79 -6.31 3.96
N VAL A 139 -14.38 -6.63 5.20
CA VAL A 139 -14.84 -5.92 6.39
C VAL A 139 -14.41 -4.45 6.35
N LEU A 140 -13.15 -4.19 5.99
CA LEU A 140 -12.62 -2.82 5.86
C LEU A 140 -13.39 -2.04 4.78
N PHE A 141 -13.58 -2.64 3.61
CA PHE A 141 -14.29 -2.05 2.49
C PHE A 141 -15.73 -1.70 2.88
N ILE A 142 -16.48 -2.67 3.43
CA ILE A 142 -17.86 -2.44 3.87
C ILE A 142 -17.93 -1.33 4.92
N THR A 143 -17.00 -1.32 5.88
CA THR A 143 -17.00 -0.34 6.96
C THR A 143 -16.76 1.07 6.44
N VAL A 144 -15.74 1.27 5.60
CA VAL A 144 -15.45 2.60 5.06
C VAL A 144 -16.55 3.05 4.09
N GLN A 145 -17.05 2.16 3.22
CA GLN A 145 -18.16 2.49 2.33
C GLN A 145 -19.42 2.86 3.11
N ALA A 146 -19.76 2.11 4.15
CA ALA A 146 -20.89 2.43 5.02
C ALA A 146 -20.73 3.80 5.69
N ILE A 147 -19.53 4.15 6.17
CA ILE A 147 -19.25 5.47 6.74
C ILE A 147 -19.45 6.57 5.68
N LEU A 148 -18.88 6.41 4.49
CA LEU A 148 -19.03 7.38 3.41
C LEU A 148 -20.49 7.58 3.01
N TRP A 149 -21.26 6.49 2.92
CA TRP A 149 -22.66 6.55 2.54
C TRP A 149 -23.54 7.13 3.64
N VAL A 150 -23.26 6.83 4.91
CA VAL A 150 -23.96 7.45 6.05
C VAL A 150 -23.71 8.96 6.11
N ILE A 151 -22.52 9.41 5.71
CA ILE A 151 -22.22 10.85 5.63
C ILE A 151 -22.85 11.49 4.37
N GLY A 152 -22.92 10.75 3.26
CA GLY A 152 -23.40 11.25 1.97
C GLY A 152 -24.90 11.17 1.73
N THR A 153 -25.66 10.46 2.58
CA THR A 153 -27.11 10.28 2.43
C THR A 153 -27.87 10.80 3.64
N GLU A 154 -29.13 11.18 3.45
CA GLU A 154 -29.95 11.76 4.51
C GLU A 154 -30.72 10.71 5.32
N SER A 155 -30.86 9.48 4.79
CA SER A 155 -31.63 8.43 5.45
C SER A 155 -31.25 7.01 5.02
N LEU A 156 -31.61 6.03 5.87
CA LEU A 156 -31.50 4.60 5.54
C LEU A 156 -32.35 4.20 4.32
N ALA A 157 -33.44 4.92 4.04
CA ALA A 157 -34.27 4.67 2.86
C ALA A 157 -33.53 5.02 1.58
N GLU A 158 -32.78 6.12 1.59
CA GLU A 158 -31.96 6.56 0.47
C GLU A 158 -30.78 5.59 0.21
N ILE A 159 -30.11 5.13 1.27
CA ILE A 159 -29.09 4.06 1.17
C ILE A 159 -29.66 2.82 0.49
N LYS A 160 -30.87 2.39 0.88
CA LYS A 160 -31.53 1.23 0.28
C LYS A 160 -31.82 1.45 -1.20
N MET A 161 -32.19 2.67 -1.60
CA MET A 161 -32.40 3.03 -3.00
C MET A 161 -31.11 2.82 -3.82
N TYR A 162 -29.98 3.36 -3.36
CA TYR A 162 -28.67 3.21 -4.04
C TYR A 162 -28.11 1.78 -4.02
N LEU A 163 -28.55 0.92 -3.09
CA LEU A 163 -28.24 -0.53 -3.11
C LEU A 163 -29.08 -1.30 -4.12
N SER A 164 -30.27 -0.79 -4.48
CA SER A 164 -31.19 -1.42 -5.43
C SER A 164 -31.03 -0.91 -6.85
N ASP A 165 -30.51 0.31 -7.02
CA ASP A 165 -30.21 0.92 -8.31
C ASP A 165 -28.74 1.32 -8.37
N PHE A 166 -28.02 0.78 -9.35
CA PHE A 166 -26.60 1.02 -9.58
C PHE A 166 -26.33 2.04 -10.70
N SER A 167 -27.36 2.73 -11.20
CA SER A 167 -27.24 3.76 -12.24
C SER A 167 -26.22 4.85 -11.89
N TRP A 168 -26.11 5.19 -10.61
CA TRP A 168 -25.17 6.18 -10.07
C TRP A 168 -23.69 5.84 -10.30
N LEU A 169 -23.33 4.58 -10.59
CA LEU A 169 -21.95 4.20 -10.94
C LEU A 169 -21.49 4.82 -12.26
N GLY A 170 -22.43 5.21 -13.13
CA GLY A 170 -22.14 5.87 -14.40
C GLY A 170 -22.04 7.39 -14.31
N ASN A 171 -22.24 7.98 -13.13
CA ASN A 171 -22.19 9.43 -12.97
C ASN A 171 -20.75 9.95 -13.09
N GLU A 172 -20.60 11.16 -13.64
CA GLU A 172 -19.30 11.81 -13.75
C GLU A 172 -18.82 12.41 -12.41
N ASN A 173 -19.74 12.62 -11.46
CA ASN A 173 -19.48 13.26 -10.17
C ASN A 173 -20.39 12.70 -9.07
N ALA A 174 -20.23 13.19 -7.84
CA ALA A 174 -20.97 12.68 -6.70
C ALA A 174 -22.47 13.02 -6.70
N LYS A 175 -22.94 13.90 -7.59
CA LYS A 175 -24.37 14.27 -7.63
C LYS A 175 -25.22 13.05 -7.99
N GLY A 176 -26.26 12.79 -7.20
CA GLY A 176 -27.11 11.62 -7.37
C GLY A 176 -26.41 10.30 -7.08
N SER A 177 -25.37 10.33 -6.24
CA SER A 177 -24.67 9.16 -5.74
C SER A 177 -24.77 9.12 -4.20
N PRO A 178 -24.49 7.98 -3.56
CA PRO A 178 -24.48 7.90 -2.09
C PRO A 178 -23.29 8.62 -1.43
N TYR A 179 -22.42 9.29 -2.18
CA TYR A 179 -21.17 9.87 -1.66
C TYR A 179 -21.30 11.38 -1.40
N PRO A 180 -20.64 11.89 -0.34
CA PRO A 180 -20.81 13.27 0.11
C PRO A 180 -20.11 14.32 -0.77
N ASN A 181 -19.13 13.92 -1.58
CA ASN A 181 -18.39 14.81 -2.48
C ASN A 181 -17.68 14.01 -3.58
N ASP A 182 -17.21 14.72 -4.61
CA ASP A 182 -16.59 14.13 -5.80
C ASP A 182 -15.33 13.30 -5.48
N ALA A 183 -14.55 13.71 -4.48
CA ALA A 183 -13.39 12.96 -4.05
C ALA A 183 -13.77 11.60 -3.43
N ALA A 184 -14.77 11.60 -2.53
CA ALA A 184 -15.28 10.38 -1.92
C ALA A 184 -15.92 9.45 -2.96
N PHE A 185 -16.65 10.00 -3.93
CA PHE A 185 -17.21 9.26 -5.05
C PHE A 185 -16.11 8.59 -5.89
N ALA A 186 -15.12 9.37 -6.36
CA ALA A 186 -14.03 8.87 -7.18
C ALA A 186 -13.22 7.78 -6.45
N ILE A 187 -12.84 8.03 -5.19
CA ILE A 187 -12.14 7.05 -4.35
C ILE A 187 -13.00 5.80 -4.14
N GLY A 188 -14.28 5.97 -3.81
CA GLY A 188 -15.20 4.88 -3.52
C GLY A 188 -15.42 3.95 -4.71
N VAL A 189 -15.64 4.52 -5.89
CA VAL A 189 -15.83 3.76 -7.14
C VAL A 189 -14.54 3.05 -7.57
N ILE A 190 -13.40 3.76 -7.61
CA ILE A 190 -12.11 3.16 -7.97
C ILE A 190 -11.76 2.04 -7.00
N TRP A 191 -11.90 2.28 -5.70
CA TRP A 191 -11.61 1.27 -4.69
C TRP A 191 -12.58 0.08 -4.78
N GLY A 192 -13.84 0.29 -5.15
CA GLY A 192 -14.80 -0.79 -5.44
C GLY A 192 -14.32 -1.71 -6.56
N ILE A 193 -13.84 -1.15 -7.66
CA ILE A 193 -13.29 -1.92 -8.79
C ILE A 193 -12.06 -2.71 -8.35
N VAL A 194 -11.10 -2.06 -7.68
CA VAL A 194 -9.88 -2.69 -7.16
C VAL A 194 -10.21 -3.80 -6.16
N PHE A 195 -11.19 -3.56 -5.28
CA PHE A 195 -11.66 -4.55 -4.30
C PHE A 195 -12.24 -5.79 -4.98
N ILE A 196 -13.09 -5.63 -6.00
CA ILE A 196 -13.64 -6.77 -6.75
C ILE A 196 -12.52 -7.60 -7.39
N ALA A 197 -11.55 -6.94 -8.02
CA ALA A 197 -10.41 -7.62 -8.63
C ALA A 197 -9.56 -8.39 -7.60
N ASP A 198 -9.24 -7.75 -6.46
CA ASP A 198 -8.50 -8.37 -5.34
C ASP A 198 -9.27 -9.55 -4.72
N PHE A 199 -10.58 -9.40 -4.56
CA PHE A 199 -11.44 -10.43 -3.99
C PHE A 199 -11.49 -11.66 -4.90
N ILE A 200 -11.72 -11.47 -6.21
CA ILE A 200 -11.69 -12.55 -7.20
C ILE A 200 -10.31 -13.24 -7.21
N TYR A 201 -9.23 -12.45 -7.23
CA TYR A 201 -7.87 -12.97 -7.21
C TYR A 201 -7.60 -13.81 -5.95
N SER A 202 -7.96 -13.30 -4.77
CA SER A 202 -7.78 -13.99 -3.50
C SER A 202 -8.56 -15.32 -3.45
N TRP A 203 -9.79 -15.34 -3.95
CA TRP A 203 -10.63 -16.54 -3.98
C TRP A 203 -10.24 -17.53 -5.07
N SER A 204 -9.55 -17.08 -6.13
CA SER A 204 -9.03 -17.96 -7.19
C SER A 204 -8.12 -19.06 -6.64
N TYR A 205 -7.33 -18.78 -5.59
CA TYR A 205 -6.48 -19.78 -4.92
C TYR A 205 -7.28 -20.88 -4.20
N THR A 206 -8.54 -20.60 -3.84
CA THR A 206 -9.43 -21.58 -3.20
C THR A 206 -10.23 -22.36 -4.23
N LEU A 207 -10.77 -21.68 -5.24
CA LEU A 207 -11.62 -22.27 -6.27
C LEU A 207 -10.81 -23.04 -7.34
N PHE A 208 -9.61 -22.54 -7.67
CA PHE A 208 -8.71 -23.09 -8.67
C PHE A 208 -7.30 -23.28 -8.09
N PRO A 209 -7.13 -24.18 -7.10
CA PRO A 209 -5.82 -24.39 -6.49
C PRO A 209 -4.82 -24.88 -7.54
N LYS A 210 -3.62 -24.28 -7.55
CA LYS A 210 -2.49 -24.80 -8.33
C LYS A 210 -2.14 -26.20 -7.80
N LYS A 211 -1.99 -27.16 -8.72
CA LYS A 211 -1.53 -28.52 -8.43
C LYS A 211 -0.10 -28.52 -7.92
#